data_AF-A0A0D6PJC5-F1
#
_entry.id   AF-A0A0D6PJC5-F1
#
_cell.length_a   1.000
_cell.length_b   1.000
_cell.length_c   1.000
_cell.angle_alpha   90.00
_cell.angle_beta   90.00
_cell.angle_gamma   90.00
#
_symmetry.space_group_name_H-M   'P 1'
#
loop_
_entity.id
_entity.type
_entity.pdbx_description
1 polymer ?
#
loop_
_entity_poly.entity_id
_entity_poly.type
_entity_poly.pdbx_seq_one_letter_code
_entity_poly.pdbx_strand_id
1 'polypeptide(L)' 'MAKENGPVLDMTPDGQFVEPSKPSLTQILLRLVAFGLALCVGAVMIWTAFIIIPILLVLGFAGYLFMRGRGAGWRSF' A
#
# COMPACT_ATOMS: atom_id res chain seq x y z
N MET A 1 38.69 5.52 -29.02
CA MET A 1 37.29 5.26 -28.61
C MET A 1 36.94 6.23 -27.49
N ALA A 2 36.58 7.47 -27.81
CA ALA A 2 36.16 8.43 -26.80
C ALA A 2 34.76 8.03 -26.30
N LYS A 3 34.62 7.82 -24.99
CA LYS A 3 33.32 7.60 -24.34
C LYS A 3 32.53 8.90 -24.41
N GLU A 4 31.58 8.97 -25.34
CA GLU A 4 30.56 10.02 -25.38
C GLU A 4 29.61 9.85 -24.19
N ASN A 5 30.01 10.32 -23.01
CA ASN A 5 29.14 10.44 -21.84
C ASN A 5 28.34 11.76 -21.89
N GLY A 6 27.84 12.12 -23.07
CA GLY A 6 26.95 13.26 -23.26
C GLY A 6 25.49 12.85 -23.02
N PRO A 7 24.60 13.79 -22.66
CA PRO A 7 23.16 13.50 -22.66
C PRO A 7 22.74 13.02 -24.04
N VAL A 8 22.19 11.80 -24.10
CA VAL A 8 21.60 11.25 -25.33
C VAL A 8 20.33 12.03 -25.60
N LEU A 9 20.39 12.94 -26.58
CA LEU A 9 19.25 13.73 -27.00
C LEU A 9 18.50 12.92 -28.06
N ASP A 10 17.32 12.40 -27.71
CA ASP A 10 16.42 11.77 -28.66
C ASP A 10 15.87 12.83 -29.62
N MET A 11 16.53 12.92 -30.78
CA MET A 11 16.15 13.80 -31.88
C MET A 11 15.67 12.96 -33.07
N THR A 12 14.73 13.51 -33.84
CA THR A 12 14.40 12.99 -35.16
C THR A 12 15.60 13.15 -36.11
N PRO A 13 15.67 12.41 -37.24
CA PRO A 13 16.72 12.58 -38.25
C PRO A 13 16.85 14.02 -38.77
N ASP A 14 15.77 14.81 -38.67
CA ASP A 14 15.70 16.22 -39.06
C ASP A 14 16.12 17.20 -37.93
N GLY A 15 16.61 16.69 -36.79
CA GLY A 15 17.10 17.49 -35.66
C GLY A 15 16.01 18.08 -34.75
N GLN A 16 14.77 17.60 -34.83
CA GLN A 16 13.68 18.04 -33.94
C GLN A 16 13.64 17.15 -32.68
N PHE A 17 13.28 17.72 -31.53
CA PHE A 17 13.06 16.93 -30.31
C PHE A 17 11.83 16.03 -30.46
N VAL A 18 11.95 14.76 -30.06
CA VAL A 18 10.81 13.86 -30.01
C VAL A 18 9.85 14.31 -28.89
N GLU A 19 8.66 14.78 -29.25
CA GLU A 19 7.64 15.09 -28.24
C GLU A 19 7.15 13.81 -27.55
N PRO A 20 7.15 13.75 -26.20
CA PRO A 20 6.58 12.61 -25.50
C PRO A 20 5.07 12.54 -25.76
N SER A 21 4.56 11.32 -25.87
CA SER A 21 3.13 11.10 -26.12
C SER A 21 2.29 11.71 -24.99
N LYS A 22 1.41 12.63 -25.36
CA LYS A 22 0.48 13.26 -24.42
C LYS A 22 -0.52 12.19 -23.94
N PRO A 23 -0.74 12.05 -22.63
CA PRO A 23 -1.69 11.08 -22.13
C PRO A 23 -3.09 11.40 -22.65
N SER A 24 -3.80 10.36 -23.13
CA SER A 24 -5.17 10.54 -23.62
C SER A 24 -6.14 10.76 -22.44
N LEU A 25 -7.28 11.42 -22.70
CA LEU A 25 -8.33 11.61 -21.69
C LEU A 25 -8.78 10.29 -21.06
N THR A 26 -8.84 9.22 -21.86
CA THR A 26 -9.18 7.87 -21.40
C THR A 26 -8.15 7.32 -20.41
N GLN A 27 -6.85 7.53 -20.65
CA GLN A 27 -5.80 7.11 -19.72
C GLN A 27 -5.89 7.86 -18.38
N ILE A 28 -6.22 9.15 -18.42
CA ILE A 28 -6.43 9.96 -17.22
C ILE A 28 -7.65 9.47 -16.44
N LEU A 29 -8.77 9.25 -17.12
CA LEU A 29 -9.99 8.73 -16.52
C LEU A 29 -9.77 7.37 -15.86
N LEU A 30 -9.07 6.46 -16.54
CA LEU A 30 -8.77 5.14 -16.00
C LEU A 30 -7.93 5.21 -14.71
N ARG A 31 -6.94 6.11 -14.68
CA ARG A 31 -6.12 6.34 -13.47
C ARG A 31 -6.95 6.88 -12.31
N LEU A 32 -7.88 7.80 -12.57
CA LEU A 32 -8.79 8.34 -11.55
C LEU A 32 -9.72 7.25 -11.00
N VAL A 33 -10.27 6.40 -11.87
CA VAL A 33 -11.10 5.27 -11.45
C VAL A 33 -10.30 4.28 -10.61
N ALA A 34 -9.10 3.89 -11.06
CA ALA A 34 -8.23 2.99 -10.31
C ALA A 34 -7.87 3.57 -8.93
N PHE A 35 -7.57 4.86 -8.87
CA PHE A 35 -7.30 5.56 -7.61
C PHE A 35 -8.52 5.57 -6.69
N GLY A 36 -9.71 5.87 -7.22
CA GLY A 36 -10.96 5.85 -6.45
C GLY A 36 -11.26 4.46 -5.87
N LEU A 37 -11.05 3.40 -6.65
CA LEU A 37 -11.19 2.02 -6.17
C LEU A 37 -10.20 1.71 -5.04
N ALA A 38 -8.94 2.12 -5.17
CA ALA A 38 -7.94 1.94 -4.12
C ALA A 38 -8.34 2.65 -2.82
N LEU A 39 -8.90 3.87 -2.91
CA LEU A 39 -9.42 4.59 -1.74
C LEU A 39 -10.59 3.85 -1.10
N CYS A 40 -11.53 3.32 -1.88
CA CYS A 40 -12.65 2.54 -1.36
C CYS A 40 -12.17 1.28 -0.62
N VAL A 41 -11.22 0.54 -1.20
CA VAL A 41 -10.64 -0.64 -0.54
C VAL A 41 -9.94 -0.24 0.77
N GLY A 42 -9.14 0.84 0.74
CA GLY A 42 -8.49 1.38 1.93
C GLY A 42 -9.50 1.76 3.03
N ALA A 43 -10.59 2.42 2.65
CA ALA A 43 -11.66 2.80 3.59
C ALA A 43 -12.31 1.57 4.23
N VAL A 44 -12.65 0.54 3.44
CA VAL A 44 -13.21 -0.72 3.96
C VAL A 44 -12.26 -1.40 4.92
N MET A 45 -10.95 -1.45 4.60
CA MET A 45 -9.94 -2.02 5.50
C MET A 45 -9.85 -1.27 6.82
N ILE A 46 -9.89 0.06 6.80
CA ILE A 46 -9.87 0.88 8.01
C ILE A 46 -11.11 0.61 8.88
N TRP A 47 -12.30 0.62 8.28
CA TRP A 47 -13.54 0.31 8.99
C TRP A 47 -13.54 -1.10 9.59
N THR A 48 -13.01 -2.06 8.84
CA THR A 48 -12.88 -3.44 9.29
C THR A 48 -11.90 -3.54 10.47
N ALA A 49 -10.78 -2.81 10.42
CA ALA A 49 -9.82 -2.75 11.51
C ALA A 49 -10.42 -2.18 12.79
N PHE A 50 -11.27 -1.14 12.70
CA PHE A 50 -11.98 -0.60 13.87
C PHE A 50 -12.89 -1.63 14.57
N ILE A 51 -13.40 -2.62 13.85
CA ILE A 51 -14.22 -3.70 14.43
C ILE A 51 -13.34 -4.83 14.97
N ILE A 52 -12.33 -5.25 14.19
CA ILE A 52 -11.49 -6.41 14.52
C ILE A 52 -10.55 -6.11 15.69
N ILE A 53 -9.94 -4.92 15.75
CA ILE A 53 -8.95 -4.57 16.77
C ILE A 53 -9.53 -4.71 18.19
N PRO A 54 -10.69 -4.13 18.54
CA PRO A 54 -11.29 -4.32 19.86
C PRO A 54 -11.53 -5.79 20.21
N ILE A 55 -12.00 -6.60 19.26
CA ILE A 55 -12.24 -8.02 19.45
C ILE A 55 -10.93 -8.75 19.78
N LEU A 56 -9.87 -8.48 19.00
CA LEU A 56 -8.55 -9.07 19.23
C LEU A 56 -7.96 -8.64 20.58
N LEU A 57 -8.17 -7.39 21.00
CA LEU A 57 -7.73 -6.91 22.31
C LEU A 57 -8.44 -7.67 23.44
N VAL A 58 -9.76 -7.84 23.35
CA VAL A 58 -10.54 -8.60 24.34
C VAL A 58 -10.09 -10.06 24.39
N LEU A 59 -9.94 -10.71 23.24
CA LEU A 59 -9.49 -12.10 23.16
C LEU A 59 -8.05 -12.25 23.67
N GLY A 60 -7.16 -11.34 23.31
CA GLY A 60 -5.78 -11.32 23.79
C GLY A 60 -5.70 -11.15 25.30
N PHE A 61 -6.51 -10.23 25.85
CA PHE A 61 -6.59 -10.00 27.30
C PHE A 61 -7.17 -11.21 28.04
N ALA A 62 -8.25 -11.80 27.52
CA ALA A 62 -8.85 -13.01 28.09
C ALA A 62 -7.85 -14.19 28.07
N GLY A 63 -7.16 -14.40 26.95
CA GLY A 63 -6.11 -15.41 26.82
C GLY A 63 -4.95 -15.18 27.81
N TYR A 64 -4.51 -13.94 27.96
CA TYR A 64 -3.49 -13.57 28.94
C TYR A 64 -3.92 -13.90 30.38
N LEU A 65 -5.14 -13.53 30.78
CA LEU A 65 -5.68 -13.84 32.11
C LEU A 65 -5.78 -15.35 32.34
N PHE A 66 -6.23 -16.10 31.34
CA PHE A 66 -6.32 -17.56 31.41
C PHE A 66 -4.95 -18.22 31.64
N MET A 67 -3.93 -17.80 30.89
CA MET A 67 -2.55 -18.30 31.06
C MET A 67 -1.99 -17.92 32.44
N ARG A 68 -2.21 -16.68 32.88
CA ARG A 68 -1.77 -16.20 34.20
C ARG A 68 -2.45 -16.97 35.34
N GLY A 69 -3.75 -17.24 35.22
CA GLY A 69 -4.50 -18.02 36.21
C GLY A 69 -4.02 -19.46 36.34
N ARG A 70 -3.67 -20.10 35.22
CA ARG A 70 -3.07 -21.46 35.23
C ARG A 70 -1.66 -21.48 35.84
N GLY A 71 -0.86 -20.44 35.60
CA GLY A 71 0.47 -20.29 36.22
C GLY A 71 0.42 -20.02 37.72
N ALA A 72 -0.64 -19.37 38.21
CA ALA A 72 -0.86 -19.13 39.64
C ALA A 72 -1.31 -20.40 40.39
N GLY A 73 -2.11 -21.27 39.75
CA GLY A 73 -2.57 -22.53 40.34
C GLY A 73 -1.49 -23.62 40.51
N TRP A 74 -0.35 -23.52 39.80
CA TRP A 74 0.77 -24.46 39.98
C TRP A 74 1.65 -24.10 41.18
N ARG A 75 1.71 -22.83 41.60
CA ARG A 75 2.57 -22.39 42.71
C ARG A 75 1.95 -22.67 44.10
N SER A 76 0.74 -23.20 44.15
CA SER A 76 -0.02 -23.46 45.38
C SER A 76 -0.20 -24.95 45.71
N PHE A 77 0.52 -25.85 45.03
CA PHE A 77 0.63 -27.26 45.36
C PHE A 77 2.10 -27.65 45.57
#